data_AF-A0AB74EMM0-F1
#
_entry.id   AF-A0AB74EMM0-F1
#
_cell.length_a   1.000
_cell.length_b   1.000
_cell.length_c   1.000
_cell.angle_alpha   90.00
_cell.angle_beta   90.00
_cell.angle_gamma   90.00
#
_symmetry.space_group_name_H-M   'P 1'
#
loop_
_entity.id
_entity.type
_entity.pdbx_description
1 polymer ?
#
loop_
_entity_poly.entity_id
_entity_poly.type
_entity_poly.pdbx_seq_one_letter_code
_entity_poly.pdbx_strand_id
1 'polypeptide(L)'
;MNIIDAIINLANNPVVGVNSHSQSNNRANQAGDALEEYVKDLFSGSFNLNETQRIARHAKVFSYLGNNSNPPDAMLRNGDAIEVKKIESKDSALALNSSHPKSKLSVDDSMLTKACKDAEKWEEKDIIYNCRRR
;
A
#
# COMPACT_ATOMS: atom_id res chain seq x y z
N MET A 1 -3.28 14.71 0.48
CA MET A 1 -3.59 13.30 0.76
C MET A 1 -2.61 12.84 1.82
N ASN A 2 -3.11 12.50 3.00
CA ASN A 2 -2.31 12.02 4.12
C ASN A 2 -3.07 10.88 4.84
N ILE A 3 -2.53 10.38 5.95
CA ILE A 3 -3.15 9.29 6.70
C ILE A 3 -4.55 9.63 7.26
N ILE A 4 -4.82 10.90 7.58
CA ILE A 4 -6.13 11.32 8.10
C ILE A 4 -7.20 11.18 7.01
N ASP A 5 -6.87 11.61 5.78
CA ASP A 5 -7.77 11.47 4.63
C ASP A 5 -8.12 9.99 4.39
N ALA A 6 -7.12 9.10 4.50
CA ALA A 6 -7.32 7.65 4.37
C ALA A 6 -8.22 7.10 5.49
N ILE A 7 -8.04 7.54 6.74
CA ILE A 7 -8.91 7.12 7.86
C ILE A 7 -10.36 7.59 7.64
N ILE A 8 -10.56 8.81 7.13
CA ILE A 8 -11.90 9.30 6.79
C ILE A 8 -12.53 8.44 5.69
N ASN A 9 -11.77 8.08 4.66
CA ASN A 9 -12.24 7.20 3.59
C ASN A 9 -12.60 5.81 4.12
N LEU A 10 -11.84 5.27 5.09
CA LEU A 10 -12.14 4.01 5.78
C LEU A 10 -13.45 4.09 6.56
N ALA A 11 -13.65 5.16 7.32
CA ALA A 11 -14.84 5.37 8.12
C ALA A 11 -16.11 5.48 7.24
N ASN A 12 -15.99 6.13 6.08
CA ASN A 12 -17.09 6.29 5.12
C ASN A 12 -17.33 5.03 4.27
N ASN A 13 -16.32 4.20 4.06
CA ASN A 13 -16.39 2.97 3.26
C ASN A 13 -15.85 1.78 4.08
N PRO A 14 -16.55 1.40 5.16
CA PRO A 14 -16.11 0.29 6.00
C PRO A 14 -16.07 -1.00 5.18
N VAL A 15 -15.06 -1.84 5.44
CA VAL A 15 -14.90 -3.13 4.75
C VAL A 15 -16.09 -4.03 5.08
N VAL A 16 -17.08 -4.07 4.20
CA VAL A 16 -18.19 -5.03 4.29
C VAL A 16 -17.67 -6.37 3.74
N GLY A 17 -17.85 -7.43 4.52
CA GLY A 17 -17.17 -8.72 4.37
C GLY A 17 -16.91 -9.16 2.93
N VAL A 18 -15.63 -9.40 2.62
CA VAL A 18 -15.21 -10.06 1.38
C VAL A 18 -15.80 -11.47 1.39
N ASN A 19 -16.96 -11.65 0.75
CA ASN A 19 -17.66 -12.93 0.67
C ASN A 19 -16.74 -13.97 0.04
N SER A 20 -16.30 -14.91 0.88
CA SER A 20 -15.39 -15.97 0.51
C SER A 20 -16.08 -17.00 -0.39
N HIS A 21 -15.88 -16.89 -1.71
CA HIS A 21 -16.21 -17.96 -2.64
C HIS A 21 -15.12 -18.16 -3.68
N SER A 22 -14.05 -18.85 -3.30
CA SER A 22 -13.16 -19.59 -4.22
C SER A 22 -12.14 -20.39 -3.41
N GLN A 23 -12.10 -21.71 -3.54
CA GLN A 23 -11.10 -22.58 -2.90
C GLN A 23 -9.71 -22.47 -3.58
N SER A 24 -8.66 -22.89 -2.87
CA SER A 24 -7.25 -23.09 -3.29
C SER A 24 -6.21 -22.04 -2.82
N ASN A 25 -4.95 -22.48 -2.73
CA ASN A 25 -3.76 -21.76 -2.25
C ASN A 25 -3.52 -20.39 -2.93
N ASN A 26 -4.21 -20.10 -4.03
CA ASN A 26 -4.27 -18.79 -4.67
C ASN A 26 -4.89 -17.69 -3.77
N ARG A 27 -5.62 -18.07 -2.71
CA ARG A 27 -6.25 -17.13 -1.77
C ARG A 27 -5.28 -16.18 -1.07
N ALA A 28 -4.07 -16.62 -0.73
CA ALA A 28 -3.13 -15.78 0.01
C ALA A 28 -2.60 -14.65 -0.87
N ASN A 29 -2.19 -14.99 -2.10
CA ASN A 29 -1.76 -14.03 -3.10
C ASN A 29 -2.91 -13.11 -3.51
N GLN A 30 -4.07 -13.67 -3.85
CA GLN A 30 -5.26 -12.89 -4.22
C GLN A 30 -5.76 -11.97 -3.09
N ALA A 31 -5.69 -12.40 -1.83
CA ALA A 31 -6.04 -11.56 -0.69
C ALA A 31 -5.00 -10.45 -0.44
N GLY A 32 -3.73 -10.70 -0.77
CA GLY A 32 -2.67 -9.72 -0.71
C GLY A 32 -2.81 -8.66 -1.79
N ASP A 33 -2.99 -9.07 -3.04
CA ASP A 33 -3.18 -8.16 -4.17
C ASP A 33 -4.47 -7.33 -3.98
N ALA A 34 -5.53 -7.96 -3.44
CA ALA A 34 -6.75 -7.25 -3.06
C ALA A 34 -6.55 -6.26 -1.90
N LEU A 35 -5.64 -6.54 -0.95
CA LEU A 35 -5.31 -5.60 0.11
C LEU A 35 -4.53 -4.40 -0.44
N GLU A 36 -3.58 -4.63 -1.34
CA GLU A 36 -2.84 -3.56 -2.00
C GLU A 36 -3.76 -2.64 -2.80
N GLU A 37 -4.66 -3.20 -3.62
CA GLU A 37 -5.65 -2.39 -4.35
C GLU A 37 -6.61 -1.66 -3.40
N TYR A 38 -7.08 -2.31 -2.33
CA TYR A 38 -7.90 -1.66 -1.31
C TYR A 38 -7.18 -0.47 -0.65
N VAL A 39 -5.90 -0.64 -0.32
CA VAL A 39 -5.09 0.44 0.27
C VAL A 39 -4.91 1.59 -0.73
N LYS A 40 -4.68 1.29 -2.02
CA LYS A 40 -4.63 2.33 -3.05
C LYS A 40 -5.95 3.08 -3.16
N ASP A 41 -7.08 2.38 -3.19
CA ASP A 41 -8.42 2.98 -3.18
C ASP A 41 -8.68 3.82 -1.93
N LEU A 42 -8.18 3.37 -0.78
CA LEU A 42 -8.31 4.07 0.49
C LEU A 42 -7.59 5.41 0.48
N PHE A 43 -6.34 5.42 0.02
CA PHE A 43 -5.54 6.64 -0.08
C PHE A 43 -5.96 7.51 -1.26
N SER A 44 -6.55 6.97 -2.32
CA SER A 44 -6.96 7.78 -3.46
C SER A 44 -8.42 8.24 -3.38
N GLY A 45 -9.24 7.60 -2.53
CA GLY A 45 -10.68 7.81 -2.46
C GLY A 45 -11.43 7.32 -3.70
N SER A 46 -10.97 6.23 -4.34
CA SER A 46 -11.48 5.78 -5.64
C SER A 46 -12.50 4.64 -5.61
N PHE A 47 -13.02 4.23 -4.45
CA PHE A 47 -13.95 3.10 -4.29
C PHE A 47 -15.12 3.06 -5.30
N ASN A 48 -15.66 4.22 -5.68
CA ASN A 48 -16.82 4.34 -6.56
C ASN A 48 -16.48 4.88 -7.96
N LEU A 49 -15.20 4.92 -8.32
CA LEU A 49 -14.74 5.41 -9.62
C LEU A 49 -14.64 4.27 -10.62
N ASN A 50 -14.94 4.55 -11.89
CA ASN A 50 -14.61 3.62 -12.97
C ASN A 50 -13.09 3.57 -13.21
N GLU A 51 -12.62 2.59 -13.98
CA GLU A 51 -11.19 2.36 -14.20
C GLU A 51 -10.45 3.59 -14.74
N THR A 52 -10.99 4.28 -15.74
CA THR A 52 -10.38 5.49 -16.31
C THR A 52 -10.26 6.60 -15.27
N GLN A 53 -11.33 6.82 -14.49
CA GLN A 53 -11.32 7.81 -13.40
C GLN A 53 -10.34 7.41 -12.29
N ARG A 54 -10.24 6.11 -11.96
CA ARG A 54 -9.32 5.58 -10.97
C ARG A 54 -7.87 5.80 -11.37
N ILE A 55 -7.51 5.51 -12.62
CA ILE A 55 -6.17 5.79 -13.18
C ILE A 55 -5.83 7.28 -13.07
N ALA A 56 -6.76 8.15 -13.50
CA ALA A 56 -6.57 9.60 -13.42
C ALA A 56 -6.46 10.09 -11.97
N ARG A 57 -7.18 9.47 -11.03
CA ARG A 57 -7.11 9.79 -9.60
C ARG A 57 -5.79 9.32 -8.99
N HIS A 58 -5.34 8.11 -9.32
CA HIS A 58 -4.08 7.56 -8.85
C HIS A 58 -2.90 8.42 -9.31
N ALA A 59 -2.87 8.86 -10.57
CA ALA A 59 -1.82 9.73 -11.09
C ALA A 59 -1.70 11.07 -10.34
N LYS A 60 -2.81 11.57 -9.77
CA LYS A 60 -2.84 12.79 -8.94
C LYS A 60 -2.36 12.55 -7.52
N VAL A 61 -2.68 11.39 -6.95
CA VAL A 61 -2.45 11.07 -5.53
C VAL A 61 -1.06 10.48 -5.30
N PHE A 62 -0.63 9.56 -6.16
CA PHE A 62 0.62 8.85 -6.03
C PHE A 62 1.71 9.48 -6.90
N SER A 63 2.92 9.59 -6.35
CA SER A 63 4.13 9.87 -7.11
C SER A 63 4.73 8.59 -7.68
N TYR A 64 4.57 7.47 -6.96
CA TYR A 64 5.07 6.16 -7.36
C TYR A 64 4.06 5.05 -7.04
N LEU A 65 3.96 4.07 -7.94
CA LEU A 65 3.28 2.79 -7.72
C LEU A 65 4.34 1.69 -7.87
N GLY A 66 4.48 0.87 -6.82
CA GLY A 66 5.53 -0.11 -6.65
C GLY A 66 5.40 -1.33 -7.55
N ASN A 67 6.34 -2.26 -7.36
CA ASN A 67 6.34 -3.56 -7.99
C ASN A 67 6.60 -4.65 -6.93
N ASN A 68 6.42 -5.91 -7.32
CA ASN A 68 6.48 -7.04 -6.38
C ASN A 68 7.87 -7.35 -5.81
N SER A 69 8.92 -6.66 -6.27
CA SER A 69 10.32 -7.00 -6.00
C SER A 69 11.07 -5.94 -5.19
N ASN A 70 10.55 -4.70 -5.14
CA ASN A 70 11.26 -3.57 -4.56
C ASN A 70 10.30 -2.68 -3.75
N PRO A 71 10.72 -2.24 -2.54
CA PRO A 71 9.95 -1.26 -1.79
C PRO A 71 10.01 0.13 -2.46
N PRO A 72 9.09 1.04 -2.11
CA PRO A 72 7.84 0.80 -1.39
C PRO A 72 6.71 0.34 -2.34
N ASP A 73 5.61 -0.19 -1.80
CA ASP A 73 4.44 -0.59 -2.60
C ASP A 73 3.74 0.60 -3.26
N ALA A 74 3.78 1.79 -2.63
CA ALA A 74 3.39 3.06 -3.24
C ALA A 74 4.06 4.25 -2.53
N MET A 75 4.10 5.40 -3.20
CA MET A 75 4.40 6.68 -2.54
C MET A 75 3.31 7.70 -2.82
N LEU A 76 2.85 8.37 -1.76
CA LEU A 76 2.01 9.54 -1.89
C LEU A 76 2.85 10.71 -2.39
N ARG A 77 2.30 11.43 -3.36
CA ARG A 77 2.93 12.65 -3.89
C ARG A 77 3.07 13.67 -2.77
N ASN A 78 4.29 14.17 -2.56
CA ASN A 78 4.64 15.08 -1.46
C ASN A 78 4.19 14.56 -0.08
N GLY A 79 4.12 13.24 0.12
CA GLY A 79 3.71 12.62 1.38
C GLY A 79 4.47 11.33 1.66
N ASP A 80 3.85 10.46 2.45
CA ASP A 80 4.49 9.26 2.99
C ASP A 80 4.62 8.13 1.96
N ALA A 81 5.57 7.22 2.22
CA ALA A 81 5.65 5.93 1.55
C ALA A 81 4.65 4.96 2.20
N ILE A 82 4.10 4.04 1.41
CA ILE A 82 3.14 3.04 1.85
C ILE A 82 3.74 1.66 1.62
N GLU A 83 3.69 0.84 2.65
CA GLU A 83 4.12 -0.55 2.63
C GLU A 83 2.99 -1.45 3.14
N VAL A 84 2.60 -2.44 2.36
CA VAL A 84 1.53 -3.38 2.63
C VAL A 84 2.15 -4.70 3.07
N LYS A 85 1.90 -5.11 4.31
CA LYS A 85 2.41 -6.38 4.86
C LYS A 85 1.31 -7.42 4.99
N LYS A 86 1.53 -8.58 4.35
CA LYS A 86 0.72 -9.78 4.50
C LYS A 86 1.11 -10.46 5.82
N ILE A 87 0.21 -10.47 6.81
CA ILE A 87 0.43 -11.20 8.07
C ILE A 87 -0.23 -12.57 7.96
N GLU A 88 0.57 -13.63 7.94
CA GLU A 88 0.09 -14.98 7.63
C GLU A 88 -0.44 -15.77 8.83
N SER A 89 -0.08 -15.41 10.08
CA SER A 89 -0.59 -16.11 11.27
C SER A 89 -0.95 -15.19 12.45
N LYS A 90 -1.93 -15.64 13.26
CA LYS A 90 -2.46 -14.90 14.43
C LYS A 90 -1.40 -14.64 15.51
N ASP A 91 -0.40 -15.50 15.59
CA ASP A 91 0.71 -15.43 16.55
C ASP A 91 2.02 -14.96 15.92
N SER A 92 2.05 -14.67 14.61
CA SER A 92 3.18 -13.96 14.03
C SER A 92 3.17 -12.52 14.54
N ALA A 93 3.97 -12.27 15.60
CA ALA A 93 4.65 -10.99 15.70
C ALA A 93 5.17 -10.66 14.29
N LEU A 94 4.97 -9.42 13.80
CA LEU A 94 5.54 -8.92 12.54
C LEU A 94 6.90 -9.58 12.37
N ALA A 95 7.00 -10.53 11.44
CA ALA A 95 8.13 -11.45 11.40
C ALA A 95 9.41 -10.61 11.30
N LEU A 96 10.15 -10.49 12.40
CA LEU A 96 11.38 -9.69 12.52
C LEU A 96 12.53 -10.30 11.69
N ASN A 97 12.24 -11.40 10.98
CA ASN A 97 13.19 -12.35 10.43
C ASN A 97 13.42 -12.22 8.92
N SER A 98 13.00 -11.12 8.27
CA SER A 98 13.54 -10.78 6.94
C SER A 98 14.02 -9.33 6.78
N SER A 99 13.56 -8.39 7.61
CA SER A 99 14.20 -7.10 7.94
C SER A 99 13.30 -6.36 8.92
N HIS A 100 13.86 -5.60 9.87
CA HIS A 100 13.05 -4.80 10.79
C HIS A 100 12.27 -3.72 10.02
N PRO A 101 11.00 -3.44 10.39
CA PRO A 101 10.25 -2.35 9.80
C PRO A 101 11.02 -1.05 10.01
N LYS A 102 11.30 -0.33 8.92
CA LYS A 102 11.97 0.96 8.94
C LYS A 102 10.92 2.04 9.19
N SER A 103 11.22 3.02 10.02
CA SER A 103 10.34 4.17 10.19
C SER A 103 10.38 5.10 8.97
N LYS A 104 11.51 5.12 8.26
CA LYS A 104 11.84 6.07 7.21
C LYS A 104 12.44 5.37 5.99
N LEU A 105 12.11 5.90 4.83
CA LEU A 105 12.66 5.53 3.54
C LEU A 105 13.56 6.67 3.07
N SER A 106 14.78 6.36 2.62
CA SER A 106 15.71 7.34 2.06
C SER A 106 15.91 7.07 0.57
N VAL A 107 16.03 8.13 -0.24
CA VAL A 107 16.29 8.04 -1.69
C VAL A 107 17.59 7.28 -2.02
N ASP A 108 18.54 7.26 -1.08
CA ASP A 108 19.83 6.58 -1.22
C ASP A 108 19.76 5.07 -0.99
N ASP A 109 18.62 4.54 -0.51
CA ASP A 109 18.47 3.10 -0.27
C ASP A 109 18.71 2.31 -1.57
N SER A 110 19.60 1.33 -1.51
CA SER A 110 20.01 0.50 -2.64
C SER A 110 18.91 -0.42 -3.14
N MET A 111 17.90 -0.69 -2.31
CA MET A 111 16.76 -1.54 -2.66
C MET A 111 15.73 -0.82 -3.52
N LEU A 112 15.78 0.51 -3.62
CA LEU A 112 14.84 1.30 -4.39
C LEU A 112 15.13 1.23 -5.89
N THR A 113 14.06 1.09 -6.67
CA THR A 113 14.17 1.21 -8.12
C THR A 113 14.50 2.65 -8.54
N LYS A 114 15.15 2.79 -9.70
CA LYS A 114 15.37 4.11 -10.30
C LYS A 114 14.05 4.88 -10.49
N ALA A 115 12.98 4.19 -10.90
CA ALA A 115 11.66 4.79 -11.06
C ALA A 115 11.10 5.36 -9.75
N CYS A 116 11.34 4.70 -8.60
CA CYS A 116 10.97 5.23 -7.29
C CYS A 116 11.78 6.48 -6.91
N LYS A 117 13.10 6.45 -7.16
CA LYS A 117 13.99 7.59 -6.87
C LYS A 117 13.62 8.82 -7.71
N ASP A 118 13.30 8.59 -8.99
CA ASP A 118 12.97 9.64 -9.96
C ASP A 118 11.48 10.05 -9.93
N ALA A 119 10.65 9.44 -9.06
CA ALA A 119 9.20 9.64 -9.01
C ALA A 119 8.80 11.08 -8.64
N GLU A 120 9.60 11.73 -7.79
CA GLU A 120 9.50 13.13 -7.42
C GLU A 120 10.83 13.59 -6.81
N LYS A 121 10.94 14.86 -6.41
CA LYS A 121 12.09 15.34 -5.63
C LYS A 121 11.85 15.06 -4.15
N TRP A 122 12.65 14.19 -3.55
CA TRP A 122 12.59 13.85 -2.12
C TRP A 122 13.95 13.31 -1.65
N GLU A 123 14.21 13.39 -0.35
CA GLU A 123 15.41 12.82 0.30
C GLU A 123 15.03 11.71 1.28
N GLU A 124 13.99 11.97 2.08
CA GLU A 124 13.46 11.05 3.08
C GLU A 124 11.93 11.13 3.14
N LYS A 125 11.27 10.00 3.42
CA LYS A 125 9.82 9.89 3.65
C LYS A 125 9.55 8.97 4.83
N ASP A 126 8.52 9.25 5.62
CA ASP A 126 8.02 8.29 6.62
C ASP A 126 7.31 7.13 5.92
N ILE A 127 7.30 5.96 6.57
CA ILE A 127 6.66 4.74 6.04
C ILE A 127 5.38 4.43 6.84
N ILE A 128 4.27 4.34 6.13
CA ILE A 128 2.99 3.86 6.66
C ILE A 128 2.88 2.36 6.37
N TYR A 129 2.75 1.57 7.43
CA TYR A 129 2.54 0.12 7.33
C TYR A 129 1.06 -0.23 7.39
N ASN A 130 0.54 -0.79 6.31
CA ASN A 130 -0.83 -1.31 6.24
C ASN A 130 -0.80 -2.83 6.33
N CYS A 131 -1.44 -3.37 7.37
CA CYS A 131 -1.51 -4.81 7.57
C CYS A 131 -2.94 -5.25 7.83
N ARG A 132 -3.27 -6.43 7.30
CA ARG A 132 -4.54 -7.10 7.62
C ARG A 132 -4.26 -8.33 8.45
N ARG A 133 -4.82 -8.36 9.65
CA ARG A 133 -4.88 -9.57 10.47
C ARG A 133 -5.99 -10.48 9.94
N ARG A 134 -5.69 -11.76 9.73
CA ARG A 134 -6.68 -12.80 9.41
C ARG A 134 -7.35 -13.34 10.68
#